data_AF-A0A1V2QVS6-F1
#
_entry.id   AF-A0A1V2QVS6-F1
#
_cell.length_a   1.000
_cell.length_b   1.000
_cell.length_c   1.000
_cell.angle_alpha   90.00
_cell.angle_beta   90.00
_cell.angle_gamma   90.00
#
_symmetry.space_group_name_H-M   'P 1'
#
loop_
_entity.id
_entity.type
_entity.pdbx_description
1 polymer ?
#
loop_
_entity_poly.entity_id
_entity_poly.type
_entity_poly.pdbx_seq_one_letter_code
_entity_poly.pdbx_strand_id
1 'polypeptide(L)'
;SGPVAGGVAELAGSIATGGTAVDVVACDVAERTAVDQLLRRIDATGPVLSSIVHSAGVGGSTPVEQLQTAELSRLLSAKAGGAAVLDELTADRELDAFVLFSSGAGVWGSGGLSGYAAANAYLDALAEDRCARGLPATSIAWGLWAGVGMAAGTGGERLREFGMEGIDEQRGMLALGQVLDADEGAMVVAGFDWPQFIPTYTLHRPSPLLSDLPEVRATLTVETVGTGTGEWADRLSGMPVAEQQQVLTDLVRGHAAAVLRYESAEDVLPQRAFKDLGFDSAGAVDLCNRLSEVVGVRLASTMVFDYPNATALAEHIRGEVVGADSADTGDPVLATLERLAGELESVEGGADTRQDITERMQTMLSRWLRRSGPAQENDGTATGRQAVAGQLDEASADEVLDFINKELGAS
;
A
#
# COMPACT_ATOMS: atom_id res chain seq x y z
N SER A 1 -34.70 -11.76 1.62
CA SER A 1 -35.15 -11.53 0.23
C SER A 1 -36.56 -12.05 0.07
N GLY A 2 -37.20 -11.82 -1.09
CA GLY A 2 -38.51 -12.38 -1.44
C GLY A 2 -39.68 -11.38 -1.35
N PRO A 3 -40.91 -11.82 -1.70
CA PRO A 3 -42.07 -10.94 -1.87
C PRO A 3 -42.52 -10.17 -0.62
N VAL A 4 -42.19 -10.71 0.56
CA VAL A 4 -42.55 -10.13 1.86
C VAL A 4 -41.44 -9.26 2.47
N ALA A 5 -40.30 -9.09 1.77
CA ALA A 5 -39.22 -8.25 2.27
C ALA A 5 -39.63 -6.77 2.26
N GLY A 6 -39.17 -6.02 3.26
CA GLY A 6 -39.47 -4.59 3.38
C GLY A 6 -39.08 -3.81 2.12
N GLY A 7 -39.94 -2.88 1.69
CA GLY A 7 -39.72 -2.03 0.51
C GLY A 7 -40.02 -2.70 -0.84
N VAL A 8 -40.10 -4.04 -0.92
CA VAL A 8 -40.28 -4.75 -2.19
C VAL A 8 -41.62 -4.43 -2.86
N ALA A 9 -42.72 -4.42 -2.10
CA ALA A 9 -44.04 -4.11 -2.63
C ALA A 9 -44.14 -2.66 -3.15
N GLU A 10 -43.50 -1.70 -2.45
CA GLU A 10 -43.46 -0.29 -2.84
C GLU A 10 -42.64 -0.11 -4.13
N LEU A 11 -41.46 -0.73 -4.21
CA LEU A 11 -40.61 -0.68 -5.40
C LEU A 11 -41.32 -1.31 -6.61
N ALA A 12 -41.92 -2.49 -6.43
CA ALA A 12 -42.69 -3.15 -7.50
C ALA A 12 -43.86 -2.28 -7.98
N GLY A 13 -44.58 -1.63 -7.04
CA GLY A 13 -45.66 -0.70 -7.37
C GLY A 13 -45.17 0.55 -8.12
N SER A 14 -44.01 1.08 -7.75
CA SER A 14 -43.38 2.22 -8.44
C SER A 14 -43.02 1.88 -9.89
N ILE A 15 -42.37 0.74 -10.13
CA ILE A 15 -42.01 0.26 -11.46
C ILE A 15 -43.25 -0.03 -12.31
N ALA A 16 -44.27 -0.66 -11.70
CA ALA A 16 -45.56 -0.92 -12.37
C ALA A 16 -46.27 0.37 -12.78
N THR A 17 -46.22 1.41 -11.94
CA THR A 17 -46.77 2.74 -12.27
C THR A 17 -46.01 3.40 -13.42
N GLY A 18 -44.72 3.08 -13.59
CA GLY A 18 -43.89 3.48 -14.73
C GLY A 18 -44.19 2.73 -16.03
N GLY A 19 -45.12 1.76 -16.04
CA GLY A 19 -45.57 1.05 -17.23
C GLY A 19 -44.91 -0.32 -17.47
N THR A 20 -44.08 -0.80 -16.55
CA THR A 20 -43.44 -2.13 -16.64
C THR A 20 -44.11 -3.11 -15.69
N ALA A 21 -44.67 -4.21 -16.22
CA ALA A 21 -45.26 -5.24 -15.38
C ALA A 21 -44.18 -5.91 -14.49
N VAL A 22 -44.47 -6.05 -13.19
CA VAL A 22 -43.55 -6.65 -12.22
C VAL A 22 -44.22 -7.81 -11.50
N ASP A 23 -43.60 -8.98 -11.58
CA ASP A 23 -43.92 -10.14 -10.76
C ASP A 23 -42.83 -10.36 -9.72
N VAL A 24 -43.20 -10.44 -8.44
CA VAL A 24 -42.28 -10.79 -7.37
C VAL A 24 -42.59 -12.22 -6.91
N VAL A 25 -41.68 -13.14 -7.20
CA VAL A 25 -41.88 -14.58 -6.95
C VAL A 25 -40.89 -15.08 -5.90
N ALA A 26 -41.37 -15.90 -4.97
CA ALA A 26 -40.49 -16.65 -4.08
C ALA A 26 -39.93 -17.87 -4.81
N CYS A 27 -38.63 -17.87 -5.07
CA CYS A 27 -37.91 -18.95 -5.73
C CYS A 27 -36.50 -19.04 -5.14
N ASP A 28 -36.08 -20.25 -4.75
CA ASP A 28 -34.67 -20.50 -4.46
C ASP A 28 -33.98 -20.91 -5.76
N VAL A 29 -33.03 -20.10 -6.21
CA VAL A 29 -32.31 -20.32 -7.47
C VAL A 29 -31.37 -21.52 -7.41
N ALA A 30 -30.94 -21.93 -6.22
CA ALA A 30 -30.11 -23.12 -6.05
C ALA A 30 -30.93 -24.42 -6.14
N GLU A 31 -32.27 -24.32 -6.06
CA GLU A 31 -33.18 -25.47 -6.15
C GLU A 31 -33.68 -25.65 -7.58
N ARG A 32 -33.12 -26.63 -8.29
CA ARG A 32 -33.45 -26.94 -9.69
C ARG A 32 -34.96 -27.05 -9.95
N THR A 33 -35.69 -27.73 -9.06
CA THR A 33 -37.15 -27.90 -9.20
C THR A 33 -37.90 -26.58 -9.07
N ALA A 34 -37.43 -25.67 -8.21
CA ALA A 34 -38.05 -24.34 -8.05
C ALA A 34 -37.84 -23.48 -9.31
N VAL A 35 -36.63 -23.50 -9.87
CA VAL A 35 -36.32 -22.77 -11.12
C VAL A 35 -37.09 -23.35 -12.31
N ASP A 36 -37.20 -24.67 -12.45
CA ASP A 36 -38.03 -25.31 -13.48
C ASP A 36 -39.51 -24.88 -13.39
N GLN A 37 -40.07 -24.82 -12.18
CA GLN A 37 -41.43 -24.31 -11.96
C GLN A 37 -41.57 -22.83 -12.32
N LEU A 38 -40.58 -22.00 -11.98
CA LEU A 38 -40.56 -20.59 -12.35
C LEU A 38 -40.54 -20.41 -13.88
N LEU A 39 -39.69 -21.15 -14.59
CA LEU A 39 -39.59 -21.08 -16.05
C LEU A 39 -40.91 -21.50 -16.72
N ARG A 40 -41.54 -22.59 -16.25
CA ARG A 40 -42.87 -22.99 -16.75
C ARG A 40 -43.94 -21.95 -16.49
N ARG A 41 -43.89 -21.24 -15.36
CA ARG A 41 -44.81 -20.14 -15.08
C ARG A 41 -44.58 -19.00 -16.06
N ILE A 42 -43.33 -18.59 -16.29
CA ILE A 42 -42.99 -17.54 -17.26
C ILE A 42 -43.53 -17.90 -18.64
N ASP A 43 -43.30 -19.14 -19.11
CA ASP A 43 -43.79 -19.61 -20.40
C ASP A 43 -45.33 -19.60 -20.52
N ALA A 44 -46.04 -19.75 -19.39
CA ALA A 44 -47.50 -19.79 -19.35
C ALA A 44 -48.17 -18.41 -19.19
N THR A 45 -47.51 -17.46 -18.52
CA THR A 45 -48.14 -16.19 -18.11
C THR A 45 -47.46 -14.93 -18.64
N GLY A 46 -46.19 -15.04 -19.05
CA GLY A 46 -45.36 -13.90 -19.43
C GLY A 46 -44.99 -13.86 -20.91
N PRO A 47 -44.28 -12.81 -21.34
CA PRO A 47 -43.56 -12.82 -22.60
C PRO A 47 -42.45 -13.87 -22.57
N VAL A 48 -41.92 -14.22 -23.75
CA VAL A 48 -40.74 -15.09 -23.86
C VAL A 48 -39.59 -14.51 -23.05
N LEU A 49 -38.93 -15.35 -22.25
CA LEU A 49 -37.77 -14.95 -21.46
C LEU A 49 -36.61 -14.59 -22.39
N SER A 50 -36.23 -13.31 -22.44
CA SER A 50 -35.13 -12.81 -23.27
C SER A 50 -33.83 -12.63 -22.49
N SER A 51 -33.89 -12.35 -21.19
CA SER A 51 -32.70 -11.94 -20.43
C SER A 51 -32.73 -12.44 -19.00
N ILE A 52 -31.56 -12.80 -18.49
CA ILE A 52 -31.35 -13.23 -17.10
C ILE A 52 -30.30 -12.32 -16.46
N VAL A 53 -30.60 -11.83 -15.26
CA VAL A 53 -29.65 -11.10 -14.42
C VAL A 53 -29.53 -11.81 -13.08
N HIS A 54 -28.41 -12.48 -12.87
CA HIS A 54 -28.13 -13.22 -11.65
C HIS A 54 -27.36 -12.36 -10.65
N SER A 55 -28.10 -11.78 -9.72
CA SER A 55 -27.58 -10.98 -8.59
C SER A 55 -27.76 -11.67 -7.23
N ALA A 56 -28.19 -12.95 -7.22
CA ALA A 56 -28.36 -13.70 -5.99
C ALA A 56 -27.00 -13.98 -5.34
N GLY A 57 -26.87 -13.59 -4.08
CA GLY A 57 -25.65 -13.79 -3.32
C GLY A 57 -25.88 -13.55 -1.84
N VAL A 58 -25.05 -14.18 -1.03
CA VAL A 58 -24.99 -13.95 0.41
C VAL A 58 -23.59 -13.48 0.76
N GLY A 59 -23.52 -12.38 1.52
CA GLY A 59 -22.27 -11.93 2.10
C GLY A 59 -21.81 -12.86 3.22
N GLY A 60 -20.50 -12.92 3.43
CA GLY A 60 -19.87 -13.59 4.55
C GLY A 60 -18.39 -13.26 4.58
N SER A 61 -17.88 -13.00 5.78
CA SER A 61 -16.45 -12.76 6.01
C SER A 61 -15.96 -13.75 7.06
N THR A 62 -15.26 -14.77 6.60
CA THR A 62 -14.68 -15.84 7.42
C THR A 62 -13.28 -16.13 6.88
N PRO A 63 -12.21 -15.96 7.69
CA PRO A 63 -10.86 -16.32 7.31
C PRO A 63 -10.77 -17.77 6.83
N VAL A 64 -9.86 -18.04 5.89
CA VAL A 64 -9.76 -19.37 5.27
C VAL A 64 -9.48 -20.47 6.30
N GLU A 65 -8.70 -20.18 7.34
CA GLU A 65 -8.39 -21.13 8.41
C GLU A 65 -9.57 -21.49 9.31
N GLN A 66 -10.63 -20.67 9.31
CA GLN A 66 -11.85 -20.88 10.10
C GLN A 66 -13.02 -21.38 9.25
N LEU A 67 -12.92 -21.30 7.93
CA LEU A 67 -14.02 -21.60 7.01
C LEU A 67 -14.36 -23.09 7.02
N GLN A 68 -15.58 -23.42 7.46
CA GLN A 68 -16.09 -24.78 7.48
C GLN A 68 -16.80 -25.14 6.17
N THR A 69 -16.81 -26.43 5.81
CA THR A 69 -17.46 -26.92 4.58
C THR A 69 -18.93 -26.55 4.48
N ALA A 70 -19.68 -26.61 5.59
CA ALA A 70 -21.09 -26.23 5.62
C ALA A 70 -21.31 -24.74 5.30
N GLU A 71 -20.41 -23.89 5.80
CA GLU A 71 -20.45 -22.46 5.52
C GLU A 71 -20.05 -22.15 4.08
N LEU A 72 -18.98 -22.78 3.59
CA LEU A 72 -18.57 -22.67 2.19
C LEU A 72 -19.71 -23.10 1.25
N SER A 73 -20.37 -24.23 1.53
CA SER A 73 -21.54 -24.69 0.77
C SER A 73 -22.66 -23.65 0.77
N ARG A 74 -22.93 -23.00 1.90
CA ARG A 74 -23.96 -21.94 2.00
C ARG A 74 -23.59 -20.71 1.18
N LEU A 75 -22.32 -20.28 1.21
CA LEU A 75 -21.83 -19.12 0.45
C LEU A 75 -21.87 -19.37 -1.06
N LEU A 76 -21.55 -20.59 -1.50
CA LEU A 76 -21.59 -20.98 -2.91
C LEU A 76 -23.02 -21.21 -3.43
N SER A 77 -23.93 -21.70 -2.58
CA SER A 77 -25.25 -22.20 -2.99
C SER A 77 -26.04 -21.20 -3.84
N ALA A 78 -26.37 -20.03 -3.30
CA ALA A 78 -27.21 -19.05 -4.00
C ALA A 78 -26.54 -18.49 -5.27
N LYS A 79 -25.21 -18.38 -5.25
CA LYS A 79 -24.45 -17.68 -6.28
C LYS A 79 -23.94 -18.63 -7.36
N ALA A 80 -22.98 -19.49 -7.02
CA ALA A 80 -22.46 -20.50 -7.93
C ALA A 80 -23.51 -21.57 -8.27
N GLY A 81 -24.18 -22.13 -7.24
CA GLY A 81 -25.21 -23.14 -7.45
C GLY A 81 -26.40 -22.61 -8.26
N GLY A 82 -26.89 -21.42 -7.92
CA GLY A 82 -27.95 -20.75 -8.66
C GLY A 82 -27.60 -20.49 -10.14
N ALA A 83 -26.38 -20.02 -10.42
CA ALA A 83 -25.94 -19.79 -11.78
C ALA A 83 -25.82 -21.10 -12.58
N ALA A 84 -25.34 -22.18 -11.95
CA ALA A 84 -25.26 -23.50 -12.58
C ALA A 84 -26.65 -24.03 -12.98
N VAL A 85 -27.63 -23.90 -12.09
CA VAL A 85 -29.02 -24.30 -12.36
C VAL A 85 -29.63 -23.46 -13.49
N LEU A 86 -29.40 -22.15 -13.48
CA LEU A 86 -29.88 -21.25 -14.54
C LEU A 86 -29.24 -21.60 -15.89
N ASP A 87 -27.93 -21.83 -15.94
CA ASP A 87 -27.23 -22.26 -17.15
C ASP A 87 -27.82 -23.57 -17.70
N GLU A 88 -27.94 -24.61 -16.86
CA GLU A 88 -28.50 -25.91 -17.25
C GLU A 88 -29.91 -25.78 -17.84
N LEU A 89 -30.81 -25.08 -17.14
CA LEU A 89 -32.24 -25.03 -17.51
C LEU A 89 -32.55 -24.04 -18.63
N THR A 90 -31.58 -23.23 -19.04
CA THR A 90 -31.76 -22.21 -20.09
C THR A 90 -30.78 -22.36 -21.26
N ALA A 91 -29.99 -23.44 -21.29
CA ALA A 91 -29.05 -23.72 -22.37
C ALA A 91 -29.71 -23.81 -23.76
N ASP A 92 -30.94 -24.33 -23.83
CA ASP A 92 -31.69 -24.49 -25.08
C ASP A 92 -32.60 -23.26 -25.38
N ARG A 93 -32.48 -22.17 -24.63
CA ARG A 93 -33.28 -20.95 -24.82
C ARG A 93 -32.48 -19.91 -25.60
N GLU A 94 -33.14 -19.27 -26.56
CA GLU A 94 -32.62 -18.08 -27.24
C GLU A 94 -32.72 -16.89 -26.28
N LEU A 95 -31.63 -16.61 -25.57
CA LEU A 95 -31.49 -15.43 -24.72
C LEU A 95 -30.75 -14.33 -25.49
N ASP A 96 -31.11 -13.08 -25.24
CA ASP A 96 -30.36 -11.90 -25.66
C ASP A 96 -29.23 -11.58 -24.65
N ALA A 97 -29.42 -11.93 -23.37
CA ALA A 97 -28.43 -11.64 -22.33
C ALA A 97 -28.48 -12.65 -21.15
N PHE A 98 -27.31 -13.01 -20.64
CA PHE A 98 -27.15 -13.79 -19.41
C PHE A 98 -26.08 -13.13 -18.53
N VAL A 99 -26.54 -12.25 -17.64
CA VAL A 99 -25.66 -11.35 -16.88
C VAL A 99 -25.41 -11.93 -15.49
N LEU A 100 -24.14 -12.07 -15.12
CA LEU A 100 -23.68 -12.55 -13.83
C LEU A 100 -23.07 -11.39 -13.04
N PHE A 101 -23.67 -11.05 -11.91
CA PHE A 101 -23.11 -10.03 -11.01
C PHE A 101 -22.02 -10.67 -10.17
N SER A 102 -20.79 -10.70 -10.67
CA SER A 102 -19.59 -11.14 -9.96
C SER A 102 -19.03 -10.03 -9.05
N SER A 103 -17.82 -10.21 -8.55
CA SER A 103 -17.15 -9.26 -7.67
C SER A 103 -15.65 -9.36 -7.84
N GLY A 104 -14.97 -8.22 -7.73
CA GLY A 104 -13.52 -8.14 -7.72
C GLY A 104 -12.81 -9.04 -6.72
N ALA A 105 -13.48 -9.42 -5.61
CA ALA A 105 -12.97 -10.41 -4.67
C ALA A 105 -12.67 -11.77 -5.33
N GLY A 106 -13.37 -12.14 -6.41
CA GLY A 106 -13.09 -13.33 -7.21
C GLY A 106 -11.90 -13.18 -8.18
N VAL A 107 -11.47 -11.94 -8.45
CA VAL A 107 -10.40 -11.62 -9.40
C VAL A 107 -9.07 -11.39 -8.69
N TRP A 108 -9.01 -10.45 -7.73
CA TRP A 108 -7.76 -10.11 -7.03
C TRP A 108 -7.69 -10.62 -5.59
N GLY A 109 -8.79 -11.13 -5.04
CA GLY A 109 -8.88 -11.62 -3.67
C GLY A 109 -9.12 -10.53 -2.64
N SER A 110 -9.71 -10.91 -1.51
CA SER A 110 -9.89 -10.03 -0.36
C SER A 110 -9.82 -10.83 0.93
N GLY A 111 -9.09 -10.30 1.92
CA GLY A 111 -8.95 -10.93 3.23
C GLY A 111 -10.31 -11.24 3.86
N GLY A 112 -10.47 -12.46 4.37
CA GLY A 112 -11.72 -12.94 4.98
C GLY A 112 -12.85 -13.27 4.00
N LEU A 113 -12.72 -13.00 2.69
CA LEU A 113 -13.79 -13.24 1.73
C LEU A 113 -13.62 -14.54 0.92
N SER A 114 -12.93 -15.56 1.45
CA SER A 114 -12.52 -16.76 0.69
C SER A 114 -13.69 -17.49 0.01
N GLY A 115 -14.78 -17.77 0.75
CA GLY A 115 -15.94 -18.44 0.17
C GLY A 115 -16.72 -17.56 -0.82
N TYR A 116 -16.75 -16.25 -0.58
CA TYR A 116 -17.35 -15.29 -1.49
C TYR A 116 -16.53 -15.16 -2.78
N ALA A 117 -15.20 -15.05 -2.68
CA ALA A 117 -14.28 -15.03 -3.81
C ALA A 117 -14.43 -16.27 -4.68
N ALA A 118 -14.47 -17.47 -4.08
CA ALA A 118 -14.69 -18.72 -4.80
C ALA A 118 -16.03 -18.74 -5.58
N ALA A 119 -17.09 -18.21 -4.96
CA ALA A 119 -18.40 -18.13 -5.61
C ALA A 119 -18.41 -17.16 -6.81
N ASN A 120 -17.66 -16.06 -6.73
CA ASN A 120 -17.54 -15.07 -7.80
C ASN A 120 -16.65 -15.59 -8.94
N ALA A 121 -15.50 -16.17 -8.62
CA ALA A 121 -14.62 -16.78 -9.62
C ALA A 121 -15.32 -17.90 -10.42
N TYR A 122 -16.24 -18.64 -9.79
CA TYR A 122 -17.09 -19.60 -10.50
C TYR A 122 -18.00 -18.93 -11.54
N LEU A 123 -18.57 -17.75 -11.23
CA LEU A 123 -19.40 -17.02 -12.20
C LEU A 123 -18.59 -16.56 -13.40
N ASP A 124 -17.37 -16.07 -13.16
CA ASP A 124 -16.46 -15.62 -14.22
C ASP A 124 -16.14 -16.79 -15.16
N ALA A 125 -15.79 -17.96 -14.59
CA ALA A 125 -15.54 -19.17 -15.37
C ALA A 125 -16.79 -19.70 -16.09
N LEU A 126 -17.97 -19.60 -15.49
CA LEU A 126 -19.22 -20.00 -16.13
C LEU A 126 -19.58 -19.11 -17.32
N ALA A 127 -19.34 -17.80 -17.22
CA ALA A 127 -19.55 -16.90 -18.35
C ALA A 127 -18.62 -17.26 -19.52
N GLU A 128 -17.34 -17.49 -19.24
CA GLU A 128 -16.38 -17.94 -20.26
C GLU A 128 -16.80 -19.27 -20.91
N ASP A 129 -17.23 -20.26 -20.11
CA ASP A 129 -17.70 -21.55 -20.62
C ASP A 129 -18.97 -21.43 -21.48
N ARG A 130 -19.94 -20.60 -21.06
CA ARG A 130 -21.15 -20.32 -21.85
C ARG A 130 -20.81 -19.68 -23.19
N CYS A 131 -19.95 -18.66 -23.20
CA CYS A 131 -19.49 -18.02 -24.42
C CYS A 131 -18.75 -19.01 -25.34
N ALA A 132 -17.92 -19.89 -24.78
CA ALA A 132 -17.24 -20.94 -25.54
C ALA A 132 -18.21 -21.95 -26.19
N ARG A 133 -19.40 -22.15 -25.60
CA ARG A 133 -20.50 -22.94 -26.18
C ARG A 133 -21.36 -22.16 -27.19
N GLY A 134 -21.03 -20.90 -27.46
CA GLY A 134 -21.79 -20.02 -28.35
C GLY A 134 -23.09 -19.49 -27.72
N LEU A 135 -23.21 -19.53 -26.40
CA LEU A 135 -24.33 -18.97 -25.64
C LEU A 135 -23.94 -17.61 -25.08
N PRO A 136 -24.87 -16.64 -25.01
CA PRO A 136 -24.57 -15.34 -24.42
C PRO A 136 -24.27 -15.51 -22.92
N ALA A 137 -23.25 -14.79 -22.46
CA ALA A 137 -22.97 -14.56 -21.05
C ALA A 137 -22.06 -13.35 -20.84
N THR A 138 -22.33 -12.60 -19.78
CA THR A 138 -21.54 -11.45 -19.35
C THR A 138 -21.34 -11.54 -17.85
N SER A 139 -20.09 -11.72 -17.39
CA SER A 139 -19.75 -11.61 -15.97
C SER A 139 -19.15 -10.24 -15.66
N ILE A 140 -19.73 -9.53 -14.69
CA ILE A 140 -19.22 -8.24 -14.25
C ILE A 140 -18.68 -8.37 -12.82
N ALA A 141 -17.36 -8.32 -12.69
CA ALA A 141 -16.66 -8.30 -11.41
C ALA A 141 -16.68 -6.88 -10.83
N TRP A 142 -17.75 -6.57 -10.10
CA TRP A 142 -17.94 -5.26 -9.49
C TRP A 142 -16.97 -4.99 -8.33
N GLY A 143 -16.49 -3.75 -8.28
CA GLY A 143 -15.87 -3.12 -7.12
C GLY A 143 -16.90 -2.70 -6.07
N LEU A 144 -16.54 -1.70 -5.26
CA LEU A 144 -17.36 -1.29 -4.12
C LEU A 144 -18.55 -0.43 -4.58
N TRP A 145 -19.79 -0.91 -4.39
CA TRP A 145 -20.98 -0.08 -4.57
C TRP A 145 -21.17 0.89 -3.38
N ALA A 146 -21.44 2.16 -3.66
CA ALA A 146 -21.67 3.18 -2.64
C ALA A 146 -23.13 3.20 -2.18
N GLY A 147 -23.36 3.30 -0.86
CA GLY A 147 -24.67 3.57 -0.27
C GLY A 147 -25.71 2.43 -0.31
N VAL A 148 -25.45 1.32 -1.01
CA VAL A 148 -26.40 0.22 -1.18
C VAL A 148 -25.75 -1.17 -1.11
N GLY A 149 -26.56 -2.20 -0.88
CA GLY A 149 -26.15 -3.61 -1.01
C GLY A 149 -25.20 -4.12 0.08
N MET A 150 -24.41 -5.15 -0.25
CA MET A 150 -23.48 -5.83 0.67
C MET A 150 -22.33 -4.93 1.17
N ALA A 151 -22.15 -3.76 0.53
CA ALA A 151 -21.17 -2.74 0.89
C ALA A 151 -21.73 -1.69 1.88
N ALA A 152 -23.01 -1.76 2.23
CA ALA A 152 -23.60 -0.87 3.22
C ALA A 152 -23.09 -1.23 4.63
N GLY A 153 -22.49 -0.25 5.33
CA GLY A 153 -21.97 -0.40 6.69
C GLY A 153 -20.43 -0.46 6.79
N THR A 154 -19.94 -0.88 7.95
CA THR A 154 -18.53 -0.75 8.36
C THR A 154 -17.53 -1.50 7.48
N GLY A 155 -17.95 -2.59 6.81
CA GLY A 155 -17.12 -3.31 5.86
C GLY A 155 -16.78 -2.50 4.60
N GLY A 156 -17.75 -1.73 4.09
CA GLY A 156 -17.54 -0.85 2.94
C GLY A 156 -16.71 0.38 3.27
N GLU A 157 -16.85 0.93 4.48
CA GLU A 157 -16.01 2.03 4.98
C GLU A 157 -14.54 1.64 5.02
N ARG A 158 -14.23 0.46 5.59
CA ARG A 158 -12.86 -0.07 5.62
C ARG A 158 -12.24 -0.28 4.25
N LEU A 159 -13.01 -0.71 3.26
CA LEU A 159 -12.49 -0.89 1.90
C LEU A 159 -12.11 0.46 1.27
N ARG A 160 -12.84 1.55 1.58
CA ARG A 160 -12.46 2.91 1.16
C ARG A 160 -11.18 3.38 1.85
N GLU A 161 -11.01 3.05 3.14
CA GLU A 161 -9.76 3.28 3.87
C GLU A 161 -8.57 2.48 3.32
N PHE A 162 -8.82 1.48 2.48
CA PHE A 162 -7.79 0.73 1.76
C PHE A 162 -7.70 1.12 0.28
N GLY A 163 -8.24 2.27 -0.12
CA GLY A 163 -8.10 2.81 -1.47
C GLY A 163 -9.08 2.25 -2.50
N MET A 164 -10.15 1.56 -2.11
CA MET A 164 -11.26 1.22 -3.03
C MET A 164 -12.22 2.40 -3.15
N GLU A 165 -12.52 2.84 -4.37
CA GLU A 165 -13.50 3.90 -4.59
C GLU A 165 -14.93 3.35 -4.67
N GLY A 166 -15.88 4.12 -4.13
CA GLY A 166 -17.30 3.79 -4.20
C GLY A 166 -17.92 4.15 -5.55
N ILE A 167 -18.61 3.19 -6.17
CA ILE A 167 -19.41 3.37 -7.39
C ILE A 167 -20.84 3.71 -6.98
N ASP A 168 -21.29 4.92 -7.29
CA ASP A 168 -22.70 5.29 -7.09
C ASP A 168 -23.63 4.59 -8.08
N GLU A 169 -24.94 4.60 -7.78
CA GLU A 169 -25.96 3.92 -8.57
C GLU A 169 -25.99 4.36 -10.04
N GLN A 170 -25.79 5.65 -10.34
CA GLN A 170 -25.87 6.17 -11.69
C GLN A 170 -24.67 5.70 -12.51
N ARG A 171 -23.47 5.76 -11.93
CA ARG A 171 -22.25 5.23 -12.56
C ARG A 171 -22.32 3.73 -12.77
N GLY A 172 -22.80 2.99 -11.76
CA GLY A 172 -22.94 1.53 -11.84
C GLY A 172 -23.91 1.11 -12.94
N MET A 173 -25.08 1.75 -13.03
CA MET A 173 -26.05 1.45 -14.08
C MET A 173 -25.58 1.87 -15.47
N LEU A 174 -24.84 2.98 -15.59
CA LEU A 174 -24.23 3.38 -16.86
C LEU A 174 -23.19 2.37 -17.33
N ALA A 175 -22.30 1.93 -16.43
CA ALA A 175 -21.28 0.93 -16.74
C ALA A 175 -21.91 -0.41 -17.15
N LEU A 176 -22.99 -0.83 -16.46
CA LEU A 176 -23.74 -2.02 -16.87
C LEU A 176 -24.25 -1.91 -18.31
N GLY A 177 -24.83 -0.77 -18.69
CA GLY A 177 -25.28 -0.53 -20.06
C GLY A 177 -24.13 -0.61 -21.08
N GLN A 178 -23.00 0.03 -20.77
CA GLN A 178 -21.83 0.03 -21.64
C GLN A 178 -21.24 -1.37 -21.85
N VAL A 179 -21.16 -2.18 -20.79
CA VAL A 179 -20.65 -3.56 -20.87
C VAL A 179 -21.57 -4.43 -21.72
N LEU A 180 -22.90 -4.25 -21.60
CA LEU A 180 -23.87 -4.98 -22.42
C LEU A 180 -23.84 -4.54 -23.89
N ASP A 181 -23.69 -3.25 -24.17
CA ASP A 181 -23.59 -2.73 -25.54
C ASP A 181 -22.30 -3.17 -26.26
N ALA A 182 -21.23 -3.41 -25.49
CA ALA A 182 -19.94 -3.85 -26.00
C ALA A 182 -19.83 -5.37 -26.23
N ASP A 183 -20.81 -6.15 -25.78
CA ASP A 183 -20.82 -7.63 -25.84
C ASP A 183 -19.55 -8.26 -25.20
N GLU A 184 -19.14 -7.71 -24.05
CA GLU A 184 -17.97 -8.19 -23.33
C GLU A 184 -18.31 -9.43 -22.47
N GLY A 185 -17.48 -10.47 -22.56
CA GLY A 185 -17.70 -11.73 -21.85
C GLY A 185 -17.43 -11.65 -20.34
N ALA A 186 -16.27 -11.17 -19.92
CA ALA A 186 -15.92 -10.98 -18.51
C ALA A 186 -15.20 -9.64 -18.32
N MET A 187 -15.72 -8.78 -17.45
CA MET A 187 -15.20 -7.43 -17.23
C MET A 187 -15.13 -7.07 -15.74
N VAL A 188 -14.09 -6.31 -15.37
CA VAL A 188 -13.96 -5.72 -14.04
C VAL A 188 -14.42 -4.27 -14.07
N VAL A 189 -15.32 -3.90 -13.16
CA VAL A 189 -15.76 -2.50 -13.00
C VAL A 189 -15.51 -2.07 -11.56
N ALA A 190 -14.40 -1.40 -11.33
CA ALA A 190 -13.96 -0.95 -10.01
C ALA A 190 -13.18 0.37 -10.09
N GLY A 191 -13.31 1.21 -9.06
CA GLY A 191 -12.48 2.40 -8.89
C GLY A 191 -11.45 2.20 -7.78
N PHE A 192 -10.29 2.81 -7.94
CA PHE A 192 -9.16 2.68 -7.02
C PHE A 192 -8.41 4.00 -6.86
N ASP A 193 -8.05 4.33 -5.62
CA ASP A 193 -6.93 5.19 -5.30
C ASP A 193 -5.67 4.29 -5.27
N TRP A 194 -4.92 4.24 -6.37
CA TRP A 194 -3.77 3.35 -6.51
C TRP A 194 -2.64 3.60 -5.49
N PRO A 195 -2.23 4.85 -5.21
CA PRO A 195 -1.29 5.16 -4.12
C PRO A 195 -1.70 4.59 -2.77
N GLN A 196 -3.00 4.57 -2.45
CA GLN A 196 -3.49 4.01 -1.20
C GLN A 196 -3.68 2.49 -1.27
N PHE A 197 -4.19 1.97 -2.38
CA PHE A 197 -4.58 0.56 -2.53
C PHE A 197 -3.37 -0.38 -2.65
N ILE A 198 -2.38 -0.04 -3.47
CA ILE A 198 -1.27 -0.95 -3.80
C ILE A 198 -0.42 -1.32 -2.57
N PRO A 199 -0.02 -0.38 -1.69
CA PRO A 199 0.73 -0.72 -0.48
C PRO A 199 -0.05 -1.65 0.45
N THR A 200 -1.36 -1.41 0.63
CA THR A 200 -2.21 -2.27 1.47
C THR A 200 -2.39 -3.65 0.86
N TYR A 201 -2.67 -3.73 -0.44
CA TYR A 201 -2.88 -4.99 -1.15
C TYR A 201 -1.64 -5.88 -1.11
N THR A 202 -0.44 -5.28 -1.20
CA THR A 202 0.83 -6.01 -1.22
C THR A 202 1.51 -6.14 0.15
N LEU A 203 0.90 -5.62 1.23
CA LEU A 203 1.47 -5.51 2.58
C LEU A 203 2.06 -6.81 3.11
N HIS A 204 1.32 -7.91 2.97
CA HIS A 204 1.74 -9.23 3.46
C HIS A 204 2.39 -10.10 2.39
N ARG A 205 2.12 -9.80 1.11
CA ARG A 205 2.57 -10.61 -0.02
C ARG A 205 2.72 -9.74 -1.26
N PRO A 206 3.93 -9.60 -1.81
CA PRO A 206 4.13 -8.99 -3.12
C PRO A 206 3.29 -9.71 -4.18
N SER A 207 2.65 -8.94 -5.07
CA SER A 207 1.79 -9.47 -6.12
C SER A 207 2.05 -8.72 -7.44
N PRO A 208 2.35 -9.42 -8.55
CA PRO A 208 2.48 -8.81 -9.86
C PRO A 208 1.12 -8.59 -10.54
N LEU A 209 0.00 -8.99 -9.94
CA LEU A 209 -1.31 -9.02 -10.58
C LEU A 209 -1.71 -7.67 -11.22
N LEU A 210 -1.37 -6.57 -10.56
CA LEU A 210 -1.76 -5.21 -10.96
C LEU A 210 -0.59 -4.40 -11.53
N SER A 211 0.62 -4.97 -11.64
CA SER A 211 1.83 -4.22 -12.00
C SER A 211 1.87 -3.76 -13.44
N ASP A 212 1.01 -4.31 -14.30
CA ASP A 212 0.93 -3.93 -15.72
C ASP A 212 -0.02 -2.77 -15.99
N LEU A 213 -0.81 -2.36 -15.00
CA LEU A 213 -1.70 -1.21 -15.12
C LEU A 213 -0.86 0.08 -15.17
N PRO A 214 -1.05 0.97 -16.17
CA PRO A 214 -0.27 2.18 -16.34
C PRO A 214 -0.23 3.08 -15.10
N GLU A 215 -1.37 3.22 -14.42
CA GLU A 215 -1.55 4.04 -13.22
C GLU A 215 -0.79 3.46 -12.01
N VAL A 216 -0.75 2.13 -11.90
CA VAL A 216 0.02 1.43 -10.87
C VAL A 216 1.51 1.58 -11.13
N ARG A 217 1.96 1.44 -12.38
CA ARG A 217 3.37 1.68 -12.75
C ARG A 217 3.78 3.12 -12.43
N ALA A 218 2.95 4.10 -12.78
CA ALA A 218 3.21 5.50 -12.48
C ALA A 218 3.37 5.72 -10.97
N THR A 219 2.46 5.17 -10.16
CA THR A 219 2.52 5.21 -8.69
C THR A 219 3.85 4.64 -8.17
N LEU A 220 4.27 3.47 -8.67
CA LEU A 220 5.52 2.82 -8.25
C LEU A 220 6.78 3.59 -8.67
N THR A 221 6.73 4.37 -9.76
CA THR A 221 7.87 5.18 -10.22
C THR A 221 8.03 6.53 -9.51
N VAL A 222 6.93 7.13 -9.05
CA VAL A 222 6.96 8.41 -8.32
C VAL A 222 7.52 8.23 -6.90
N GLU A 223 7.33 7.06 -6.28
CA GLU A 223 7.88 6.74 -4.96
C GLU A 223 9.42 6.71 -4.89
N THR A 224 10.13 6.62 -6.01
CA THR A 224 11.61 6.68 -6.05
C THR A 224 12.20 8.10 -6.02
N VAL A 225 11.38 9.15 -6.04
CA VAL A 225 11.84 10.56 -6.01
C VAL A 225 11.19 11.31 -4.85
N GLY A 226 11.50 10.92 -3.62
CA GLY A 226 11.06 11.63 -2.41
C GLY A 226 11.80 12.95 -2.23
N THR A 227 11.14 14.08 -2.49
CA THR A 227 11.66 15.46 -2.31
C THR A 227 11.48 16.02 -0.89
N GLY A 228 11.15 15.18 0.10
CA GLY A 228 10.82 15.60 1.47
C GLY A 228 11.96 15.51 2.50
N THR A 229 13.09 14.89 2.15
CA THR A 229 14.20 14.68 3.10
C THR A 229 14.92 15.97 3.49
N GLY A 230 14.86 17.04 2.67
CA GLY A 230 15.64 18.26 2.88
C GLY A 230 15.21 19.13 4.07
N GLU A 231 13.91 19.42 4.25
CA GLU A 231 13.47 20.45 5.21
C GLU A 231 13.65 20.02 6.68
N TRP A 232 13.36 18.77 7.00
CA TRP A 232 13.57 18.24 8.35
C TRP A 232 15.02 17.89 8.62
N ALA A 233 15.79 17.44 7.63
CA ALA A 233 17.23 17.24 7.76
C ALA A 233 17.93 18.58 8.05
N ASP A 234 17.58 19.65 7.32
CA ASP A 234 18.12 21.00 7.55
C ASP A 234 17.77 21.52 8.95
N ARG A 235 16.52 21.32 9.39
CA ARG A 235 16.06 21.74 10.71
C ARG A 235 16.76 21.00 11.86
N LEU A 236 17.07 19.72 11.69
CA LEU A 236 17.71 18.90 12.73
C LEU A 236 19.24 19.04 12.75
N SER A 237 19.89 19.27 11.59
CA SER A 237 21.35 19.32 11.45
C SER A 237 22.06 20.36 12.33
N GLY A 238 21.37 21.43 12.75
CA GLY A 238 21.90 22.47 13.63
C GLY A 238 21.67 22.23 15.14
N MET A 239 20.98 21.17 15.53
CA MET A 239 20.57 20.90 16.92
C MET A 239 21.41 19.81 17.58
N PRO A 240 21.71 19.88 18.89
CA PRO A 240 22.24 18.75 19.65
C PRO A 240 21.32 17.53 19.59
N VAL A 241 21.87 16.32 19.59
CA VAL A 241 21.12 15.05 19.49
C VAL A 241 19.98 14.94 20.52
N ALA A 242 20.22 15.40 21.75
CA ALA A 242 19.19 15.40 22.80
C ALA A 242 18.00 16.33 22.47
N GLU A 243 18.27 17.45 21.79
CA GLU A 243 17.24 18.41 21.37
C GLU A 243 16.49 17.91 20.13
N GLN A 244 17.20 17.28 19.18
CA GLN A 244 16.57 16.58 18.04
C GLN A 244 15.59 15.51 18.51
N GLN A 245 16.02 14.68 19.47
CA GLN A 245 15.20 13.60 20.03
C GLN A 245 13.94 14.14 20.71
N GLN A 246 14.06 15.25 21.45
CA GLN A 246 12.93 15.89 22.11
C GLN A 246 11.92 16.44 21.09
N VAL A 247 12.39 17.16 20.08
CA VAL A 247 11.54 17.72 19.01
C VAL A 247 10.79 16.63 18.26
N LEU A 248 11.47 15.53 17.90
CA LEU A 248 10.84 14.40 17.21
C LEU A 248 9.87 13.64 18.13
N THR A 249 10.19 13.51 19.41
CA THR A 249 9.28 12.88 20.39
C THR A 249 7.99 13.69 20.54
N ASP A 250 8.09 15.02 20.63
CA ASP A 250 6.92 15.88 20.73
C ASP A 250 6.10 15.91 19.43
N LEU A 251 6.74 15.81 18.27
CA LEU A 251 6.07 15.61 16.99
C LEU A 251 5.23 14.33 16.98
N VAL A 252 5.85 13.19 17.31
CA VAL A 252 5.16 11.89 17.36
C VAL A 252 3.99 11.92 18.34
N ARG A 253 4.17 12.54 19.52
CA ARG A 253 3.11 12.69 20.53
C ARG A 253 1.94 13.54 20.04
N GLY A 254 2.22 14.64 19.33
CA GLY A 254 1.20 15.50 18.75
C GLY A 254 0.32 14.77 17.73
N HIS A 255 0.94 14.02 16.82
CA HIS A 255 0.19 13.22 15.85
C HIS A 255 -0.53 12.04 16.51
N ALA A 256 0.07 11.39 17.51
CA ALA A 256 -0.57 10.32 18.25
C ALA A 256 -1.82 10.80 19.02
N ALA A 257 -1.76 11.99 19.64
CA ALA A 257 -2.91 12.60 20.31
C ALA A 257 -4.05 12.89 19.34
N ALA A 258 -3.74 13.37 18.12
CA ALA A 258 -4.74 13.62 17.09
C ALA A 258 -5.45 12.32 16.64
N VAL A 259 -4.71 11.23 16.47
CA VAL A 259 -5.26 9.91 16.10
C VAL A 259 -6.14 9.35 17.22
N LEU A 260 -5.69 9.45 18.48
CA LEU A 260 -6.43 8.98 19.66
C LEU A 260 -7.55 9.93 20.11
N ARG A 261 -7.69 11.10 19.47
CA ARG A 261 -8.63 12.18 19.83
C ARG A 261 -8.44 12.69 21.26
N TYR A 262 -7.20 12.77 21.71
CA TYR A 262 -6.85 13.45 22.96
C TYR A 262 -6.81 14.97 22.75
N GLU A 263 -7.12 15.73 23.79
CA GLU A 263 -7.12 17.19 23.73
C GLU A 263 -5.70 17.78 23.70
N SER A 264 -4.71 17.04 24.21
CA SER A 264 -3.31 17.46 24.26
C SER A 264 -2.32 16.34 23.93
N ALA A 265 -1.17 16.72 23.36
CA ALA A 265 0.00 15.86 23.21
C ALA A 265 0.58 15.42 24.58
N GLU A 266 0.29 16.18 25.64
CA GLU A 266 0.71 15.86 27.01
C GLU A 266 0.05 14.59 27.55
N ASP A 267 -1.15 14.26 27.06
CA ASP A 267 -1.90 13.06 27.44
C ASP A 267 -1.29 11.78 26.85
N VAL A 268 -0.38 11.91 25.87
CA VAL A 268 0.40 10.80 25.31
C VAL A 268 1.73 10.71 26.05
N LEU A 269 1.87 9.69 26.90
CA LEU A 269 3.12 9.44 27.63
C LEU A 269 4.20 8.89 26.68
N PRO A 270 5.41 9.50 26.63
CA PRO A 270 6.42 9.19 25.61
C PRO A 270 6.99 7.76 25.66
N GLN A 271 6.93 7.13 26.83
CA GLN A 271 7.46 5.77 27.08
C GLN A 271 6.36 4.71 27.17
N ARG A 272 5.08 5.10 27.13
CA ARG A 272 3.96 4.16 27.23
C ARG A 272 3.70 3.55 25.85
N ALA A 273 3.42 2.25 25.83
CA ALA A 273 3.17 1.57 24.58
C ALA A 273 1.90 2.11 23.89
N PHE A 274 1.94 2.30 22.58
CA PHE A 274 0.80 2.76 21.78
C PHE A 274 -0.42 1.86 21.95
N LYS A 275 -0.21 0.54 22.05
CA LYS A 275 -1.26 -0.44 22.33
C LYS A 275 -1.99 -0.16 23.66
N ASP A 276 -1.26 0.24 24.69
CA ASP A 276 -1.81 0.53 26.01
C ASP A 276 -2.50 1.91 26.09
N LEU A 277 -2.33 2.72 25.04
CA LEU A 277 -3.01 4.00 24.82
C LEU A 277 -4.26 3.86 23.94
N GLY A 278 -4.54 2.66 23.42
CA GLY A 278 -5.73 2.38 22.61
C GLY A 278 -5.50 2.44 21.11
N PHE A 279 -4.26 2.43 20.63
CA PHE A 279 -3.99 2.21 19.21
C PHE A 279 -4.43 0.82 18.78
N ASP A 280 -5.29 0.77 17.76
CA ASP A 280 -5.54 -0.42 16.96
C ASP A 280 -4.67 -0.41 15.69
N SER A 281 -4.79 -1.45 14.87
CA SER A 281 -4.02 -1.56 13.62
C SER A 281 -4.31 -0.43 12.63
N ALA A 282 -5.49 0.21 12.68
CA ALA A 282 -5.86 1.29 11.78
C ALA A 282 -5.25 2.63 12.24
N GLY A 283 -5.34 2.94 13.53
CA GLY A 283 -4.69 4.11 14.11
C GLY A 283 -3.17 4.09 13.94
N ALA A 284 -2.55 2.90 14.00
CA ALA A 284 -1.12 2.73 13.77
C ALA A 284 -0.71 3.16 12.36
N VAL A 285 -1.51 2.79 11.35
CA VAL A 285 -1.29 3.16 9.95
C VAL A 285 -1.49 4.67 9.74
N ASP A 286 -2.57 5.26 10.30
CA ASP A 286 -2.83 6.70 10.20
C ASP A 286 -1.68 7.53 10.82
N LEU A 287 -1.16 7.11 11.98
CA LEU A 287 0.00 7.75 12.60
C LEU A 287 1.24 7.69 11.71
N CYS A 288 1.59 6.52 11.16
CA CYS A 288 2.74 6.36 10.27
C CYS A 288 2.60 7.18 8.98
N ASN A 289 1.40 7.24 8.39
CA ASN A 289 1.14 8.01 7.18
C ASN A 289 1.30 9.51 7.43
N ARG A 290 0.66 10.03 8.49
CA ARG A 290 0.77 11.43 8.89
C ARG A 290 2.21 11.83 9.19
N LEU A 291 2.95 10.98 9.91
CA LEU A 291 4.35 11.24 10.19
C LEU A 291 5.17 11.21 8.91
N SER A 292 4.99 10.22 8.03
CA SER A 292 5.73 10.12 6.76
C SER A 292 5.53 11.35 5.88
N GLU A 293 4.30 11.86 5.80
CA GLU A 293 3.98 13.09 5.08
C GLU A 293 4.70 14.30 5.67
N VAL A 294 4.74 14.40 7.01
CA VAL A 294 5.34 15.55 7.69
C VAL A 294 6.86 15.51 7.63
N VAL A 295 7.50 14.40 8.00
CA VAL A 295 8.98 14.30 8.03
C VAL A 295 9.61 14.01 6.67
N GLY A 296 8.82 13.71 5.65
CA GLY A 296 9.31 13.49 4.29
C GLY A 296 10.15 12.21 4.14
N VAL A 297 10.04 11.28 5.10
CA VAL A 297 10.67 9.95 5.09
C VAL A 297 9.61 8.86 5.10
N ARG A 298 9.86 7.75 4.42
CA ARG A 298 8.92 6.63 4.36
C ARG A 298 8.98 5.84 5.66
N LEU A 299 7.97 5.97 6.51
CA LEU A 299 7.80 5.11 7.66
C LEU A 299 6.88 3.95 7.27
N ALA A 300 7.37 2.71 7.37
CA ALA A 300 6.52 1.55 7.13
C ALA A 300 5.33 1.56 8.11
N SER A 301 4.17 1.08 7.67
CA SER A 301 2.97 1.04 8.53
C SER A 301 3.07 0.03 9.68
N THR A 302 4.10 -0.84 9.67
CA THR A 302 4.44 -1.77 10.75
C THR A 302 5.24 -1.14 11.89
N MET A 303 5.72 0.09 11.70
CA MET A 303 6.71 0.71 12.58
C MET A 303 6.19 0.97 13.99
N VAL A 304 4.88 1.17 14.18
CA VAL A 304 4.28 1.28 15.51
C VAL A 304 4.37 -0.03 16.31
N PHE A 305 4.55 -1.18 15.63
CA PHE A 305 4.78 -2.48 16.28
C PHE A 305 6.25 -2.73 16.58
N ASP A 306 7.14 -2.32 15.67
CA ASP A 306 8.59 -2.44 15.85
C ASP A 306 9.14 -1.40 16.85
N TYR A 307 8.47 -0.25 16.94
CA TYR A 307 8.79 0.89 17.80
C TYR A 307 7.55 1.24 18.65
N PRO A 308 7.36 0.55 19.79
CA PRO A 308 6.07 0.49 20.45
C PRO A 308 5.65 1.77 21.19
N ASN A 309 6.51 2.81 21.25
CA ASN A 309 6.21 4.06 21.94
C ASN A 309 6.80 5.27 21.19
N ALA A 310 6.37 6.48 21.57
CA ALA A 310 6.74 7.71 20.88
C ALA A 310 8.25 7.98 20.89
N THR A 311 8.95 7.60 21.96
CA THR A 311 10.41 7.78 22.06
C THR A 311 11.15 6.88 21.07
N ALA A 312 10.76 5.61 20.99
CA ALA A 312 11.37 4.63 20.09
C ALA A 312 11.12 4.99 18.62
N LEU A 313 9.90 5.44 18.30
CA LEU A 313 9.56 5.86 16.93
C LEU A 313 10.30 7.14 16.53
N ALA A 314 10.45 8.10 17.46
CA ALA A 314 11.22 9.33 17.23
C ALA A 314 12.71 9.05 16.98
N GLU A 315 13.30 8.10 17.70
CA GLU A 315 14.69 7.69 17.47
C GLU A 315 14.90 7.07 16.08
N HIS A 316 13.96 6.23 15.64
CA HIS A 316 14.01 5.68 14.30
C HIS A 316 13.89 6.77 13.22
N ILE A 317 12.92 7.67 13.36
CA ILE A 317 12.74 8.81 12.44
C ILE A 317 14.01 9.65 12.35
N ARG A 318 14.70 9.89 13.48
CA ARG A 318 16.00 10.59 13.49
C ARG A 318 17.03 9.90 12.61
N GLY A 319 17.14 8.57 12.72
CA GLY A 319 18.06 7.76 11.91
C GLY A 319 17.78 7.83 10.41
N GLU A 320 16.51 7.85 10.03
CA GLU A 320 16.09 7.96 8.62
C GLU A 320 16.28 9.38 8.06
N VAL A 321 16.05 10.42 8.88
CA VAL A 321 16.12 11.83 8.43
C VAL A 321 17.55 12.36 8.40
N VAL A 322 18.39 12.04 9.39
CA VAL A 322 19.77 12.57 9.50
C VAL A 322 20.79 11.60 8.89
N GLY A 323 20.38 10.37 8.57
CA GLY A 323 21.25 9.30 8.05
C GLY A 323 22.10 8.66 9.15
N ALA A 324 22.23 7.32 9.09
CA ALA A 324 22.95 6.53 10.09
C ALA A 324 24.46 6.87 10.23
N ASP A 325 25.04 7.60 9.28
CA ASP A 325 26.46 7.98 9.26
C ASP A 325 26.78 9.35 9.91
N SER A 326 25.78 10.05 10.45
CA SER A 326 26.01 11.28 11.23
C SER A 326 26.31 11.01 12.72
N ALA A 327 26.39 9.73 13.12
CA ALA A 327 26.71 9.33 14.49
C ALA A 327 28.17 9.57 14.90
N ASP A 328 29.03 10.09 14.02
CA ASP A 328 30.38 10.53 14.36
C ASP A 328 30.77 11.80 13.59
N THR A 329 30.14 12.94 13.90
CA THR A 329 30.75 14.22 13.52
C THR A 329 31.70 14.66 14.62
N GLY A 330 32.97 14.30 14.43
CA GLY A 330 34.10 14.85 15.17
C GLY A 330 34.15 16.38 15.12
N ASP A 331 35.11 16.93 15.86
CA ASP A 331 35.38 18.36 16.03
C ASP A 331 34.93 19.22 14.81
N PRO A 332 34.08 20.26 15.00
CA PRO A 332 33.59 21.11 13.90
C PRO A 332 34.70 21.73 13.04
N VAL A 333 35.94 21.78 13.55
CA VAL A 333 37.13 22.13 12.78
C VAL A 333 37.48 21.06 11.73
N LEU A 334 37.36 19.77 12.05
CA LEU A 334 37.60 18.65 11.13
C LEU A 334 36.57 18.61 10.00
N ALA A 335 35.28 18.79 10.32
CA ALA A 335 34.23 18.89 9.31
C ALA A 335 34.42 20.08 8.35
N THR A 336 35.05 21.16 8.83
CA THR A 336 35.40 22.32 7.99
C THR A 336 36.63 22.05 7.12
N LEU A 337 37.58 21.25 7.59
CA LEU A 337 38.75 20.84 6.81
C LEU A 337 38.39 19.87 5.68
N GLU A 338 37.46 18.95 5.91
CA GLU A 338 36.97 18.04 4.87
C GLU A 338 36.23 18.78 3.74
N ARG A 339 35.40 19.76 4.10
CA ARG A 339 34.73 20.63 3.12
C ARG A 339 35.73 21.42 2.30
N LEU A 340 36.75 21.99 2.96
CA LEU A 340 37.83 22.71 2.28
C LEU A 340 38.61 21.78 1.33
N ALA A 341 38.85 20.51 1.71
CA ALA A 341 39.52 19.54 0.86
C ALA A 341 38.75 19.28 -0.44
N GLY A 342 37.42 19.08 -0.37
CA GLY A 342 36.59 18.92 -1.56
C GLY A 342 36.53 20.17 -2.45
N GLU A 343 36.53 21.36 -1.86
CA GLU A 343 36.61 22.62 -2.62
C GLU A 343 37.95 22.76 -3.34
N LEU A 344 39.06 22.32 -2.74
CA LEU A 344 40.39 22.36 -3.36
C LEU A 344 40.53 21.44 -4.57
N GLU A 345 39.89 20.27 -4.54
CA GLU A 345 39.87 19.32 -5.66
C GLU A 345 39.10 19.84 -6.88
N SER A 346 38.15 20.75 -6.68
CA SER A 346 37.30 21.33 -7.73
C SER A 346 37.79 22.70 -8.22
N VAL A 347 38.96 23.19 -7.78
CA VAL A 347 39.54 24.46 -8.25
C VAL A 347 40.04 24.34 -9.68
N GLU A 348 39.25 24.84 -10.63
CA GLU A 348 39.59 25.00 -12.06
C GLU A 348 40.52 26.21 -12.34
N GLY A 349 41.08 26.85 -11.32
CA GLY A 349 42.00 27.99 -11.44
C GLY A 349 43.38 27.63 -12.02
N GLY A 350 43.98 28.55 -12.78
CA GLY A 350 45.35 28.43 -13.30
C GLY A 350 46.42 28.32 -12.21
N ALA A 351 47.65 27.96 -12.59
CA ALA A 351 48.76 27.64 -11.68
C ALA A 351 48.97 28.66 -10.53
N ASP A 352 48.75 29.95 -10.79
CA ASP A 352 48.89 31.04 -9.82
C ASP A 352 47.86 30.94 -8.66
N THR A 353 46.62 30.52 -8.93
CA THR A 353 45.59 30.40 -7.89
C THR A 353 45.89 29.26 -6.92
N ARG A 354 46.42 28.13 -7.41
CA ARG A 354 46.82 27.02 -6.56
C ARG A 354 48.04 27.39 -5.70
N GLN A 355 48.96 28.18 -6.23
CA GLN A 355 50.10 28.68 -5.47
C GLN A 355 49.66 29.59 -4.32
N ASP A 356 48.80 30.58 -4.59
CA ASP A 356 48.27 31.51 -3.57
C ASP A 356 47.52 30.78 -2.43
N ILE A 357 46.75 29.75 -2.78
CA ILE A 357 46.03 28.92 -1.81
C ILE A 357 47.02 28.12 -0.95
N THR A 358 48.04 27.52 -1.58
CA THR A 358 49.07 26.73 -0.89
C THR A 358 49.84 27.59 0.12
N GLU A 359 50.24 28.80 -0.25
CA GLU A 359 50.96 29.73 0.64
C GLU A 359 50.10 30.16 1.85
N ARG A 360 48.79 30.35 1.65
CA ARG A 360 47.85 30.66 2.74
C ARG A 360 47.67 29.48 3.69
N MET A 361 47.54 28.25 3.17
CA MET A 361 47.44 27.04 3.99
C MET A 361 48.72 26.80 4.81
N GLN A 362 49.90 26.95 4.20
CA GLN A 362 51.17 26.86 4.92
C GLN A 362 51.29 27.93 6.02
N THR A 363 50.78 29.14 5.78
CA THR A 363 50.75 30.21 6.79
C THR A 363 49.83 29.87 7.95
N MET A 364 48.64 29.31 7.67
CA MET A 364 47.69 28.85 8.70
C MET A 364 48.27 27.71 9.52
N LEU A 365 48.85 26.70 8.88
CA LEU A 365 49.52 25.57 9.53
C LEU A 365 50.67 26.04 10.42
N SER A 366 51.49 26.97 9.93
CA SER A 366 52.61 27.56 10.68
C SER A 366 52.15 28.36 11.91
N ARG A 367 50.95 28.95 11.88
CA ARG A 367 50.36 29.65 13.04
C ARG A 367 49.78 28.67 14.04
N TRP A 368 49.17 27.58 13.56
CA TRP A 368 48.63 26.52 14.40
C TRP A 368 49.75 25.82 15.19
N LEU A 369 50.79 25.35 14.49
CA LEU A 369 51.95 24.69 15.10
C LEU A 369 52.71 25.59 16.09
N ARG A 370 52.68 26.91 15.90
CA ARG A 370 53.26 27.88 16.86
C ARG A 370 52.41 28.06 18.13
N ARG A 371 51.10 27.85 18.06
CA ARG A 371 50.21 27.86 19.22
C ARG A 371 50.23 26.52 19.97
N SER A 372 50.44 25.43 19.24
CA SER A 372 50.66 24.09 19.78
C SER A 372 52.14 23.87 20.12
N GLY A 373 52.66 24.61 21.10
CA GLY A 373 53.98 24.34 21.69
C GLY A 373 54.05 22.92 22.30
N PRO A 374 55.25 22.36 22.56
CA PRO A 374 55.43 20.94 22.84
C PRO A 374 54.60 20.53 24.06
N ALA A 375 53.62 19.67 23.83
CA ALA A 375 52.92 18.98 24.91
C ALA A 375 53.96 18.13 25.65
N GLN A 376 54.11 18.38 26.95
CA GLN A 376 54.91 17.55 27.83
C GLN A 376 54.40 16.11 27.74
N GLU A 377 55.26 15.22 27.25
CA GLU A 377 55.12 13.78 27.43
C GLU A 377 55.04 13.49 28.93
N ASN A 378 53.94 12.87 29.35
CA ASN A 378 53.89 12.14 30.60
C ASN A 378 53.36 10.73 30.30
N ASP A 379 54.34 9.86 30.11
CA ASP A 379 54.41 8.42 30.37
C ASP A 379 53.09 7.67 30.67
N GLY A 380 52.79 6.65 29.87
CA GLY A 380 51.67 5.74 30.15
C GLY A 380 51.16 4.93 28.97
N THR A 381 51.98 4.01 28.46
CA THR A 381 51.57 2.73 27.85
C THR A 381 50.40 2.74 26.85
N ALA A 382 50.68 2.76 25.55
CA ALA A 382 49.80 2.12 24.56
C ALA A 382 50.56 1.68 23.30
N THR A 383 50.46 0.37 23.08
CA THR A 383 50.84 -0.45 21.94
C THR A 383 50.63 0.15 20.54
N GLY A 384 51.67 0.05 19.71
CA GLY A 384 51.55 -0.54 18.37
C GLY A 384 50.86 0.27 17.28
N ARG A 385 51.22 1.55 17.07
CA ARG A 385 50.98 2.25 15.78
C ARG A 385 51.81 3.54 15.60
N GLN A 386 53.02 3.56 16.13
CA GLN A 386 53.95 4.69 15.97
C GLN A 386 55.33 4.17 15.58
N ALA A 387 55.44 3.72 14.34
CA ALA A 387 56.72 3.43 13.69
C ALA A 387 56.58 3.44 12.16
N VAL A 388 55.82 4.36 11.57
CA VAL A 388 55.86 4.61 10.10
C VAL A 388 55.59 6.10 9.80
N ALA A 389 56.32 7.00 10.47
CA ALA A 389 56.27 8.43 10.14
C ALA A 389 57.66 9.05 9.93
N GLY A 390 58.69 8.21 9.80
CA GLY A 390 60.10 8.66 9.69
C GLY A 390 60.87 8.12 8.50
N GLN A 391 60.27 7.28 7.64
CA GLN A 391 60.95 6.73 6.46
C GLN A 391 59.92 6.45 5.36
N LEU A 392 59.50 7.47 4.62
CA LEU A 392 58.87 7.34 3.31
C LEU A 392 58.99 8.66 2.50
N ASP A 393 60.07 9.42 2.71
CA ASP A 393 60.37 10.64 1.93
C ASP A 393 61.43 10.41 0.84
N GLU A 394 61.92 9.19 0.67
CA GLU A 394 62.71 8.77 -0.50
C GLU A 394 62.44 7.28 -0.77
N ALA A 395 61.36 6.97 -1.50
CA ALA A 395 61.19 5.67 -2.15
C ALA A 395 60.86 5.94 -3.62
N SER A 396 61.78 5.54 -4.50
CA SER A 396 61.62 5.72 -5.95
C SER A 396 60.52 4.79 -6.49
N ALA A 397 59.93 5.14 -7.64
CA ALA A 397 58.81 4.42 -8.24
C ALA A 397 59.04 2.90 -8.44
N ASP A 398 60.30 2.44 -8.44
CA ASP A 398 60.66 1.03 -8.56
C ASP A 398 60.43 0.23 -7.26
N GLU A 399 60.46 0.84 -6.08
CA GLU A 399 60.20 0.14 -4.80
C GLU A 399 58.70 -0.05 -4.52
N VAL A 400 57.85 0.81 -5.10
CA VAL A 400 56.38 0.70 -5.01
C VAL A 400 55.88 -0.46 -5.88
N LEU A 401 56.50 -0.70 -7.04
CA LEU A 401 56.15 -1.80 -7.94
C LEU A 401 56.54 -3.17 -7.39
N ASP A 402 57.64 -3.26 -6.64
CA ASP A 402 58.05 -4.50 -5.97
C ASP A 402 57.17 -4.88 -4.77
N PHE A 403 56.53 -3.90 -4.11
CA PHE A 403 55.56 -4.16 -3.03
C PHE A 403 54.24 -4.71 -3.59
N ILE A 404 53.76 -4.16 -4.72
CA ILE A 404 52.52 -4.60 -5.38
C ILE A 404 52.66 -6.02 -5.96
N ASN A 405 53.82 -6.37 -6.53
CA ASN A 405 54.09 -7.73 -7.03
C ASN A 405 54.24 -8.78 -5.92
N LYS A 406 54.47 -8.37 -4.66
CA LYS A 406 54.62 -9.26 -3.51
C LYS A 406 53.30 -9.52 -2.78
N GLU A 407 52.35 -8.60 -2.85
CA GLU A 407 50.98 -8.72 -2.30
C GLU A 407 50.00 -9.35 -3.30
N LEU A 408 50.19 -9.14 -4.61
CA LEU A 408 49.37 -9.77 -5.67
C LEU A 408 50.04 -11.03 -6.23
N GLY A 409 50.47 -11.91 -5.33
CA GLY A 409 50.99 -13.22 -5.66
C GLY A 409 49.95 -14.04 -6.43
N ALA A 410 50.29 -14.32 -7.68
CA ALA A 410 49.66 -15.36 -8.49
C ALA A 410 49.69 -16.71 -7.76
N SER A 411 48.51 -17.28 -7.56
CA SER A 411 48.21 -18.68 -7.83
C SER A 411 46.87 -18.75 -8.53
#